data_AF-A0A2W4KR49-F1
#
_entry.id   AF-A0A2W4KR49-F1
#
_cell.length_a   1.000
_cell.length_b   1.000
_cell.length_c   1.000
_cell.angle_alpha   90.00
_cell.angle_beta   90.00
_cell.angle_gamma   90.00
#
_symmetry.space_group_name_H-M   'P 1'
#
loop_
_entity.id
_entity.type
_entity.pdbx_description
1 polymer ?
#
loop_
_entity_poly.entity_id
_entity_poly.type
_entity_poly.pdbx_seq_one_letter_code
_entity_poly.pdbx_strand_id
1 'polypeptide(L)'
;MGRMQARGQVTIPAEVREALGIQPGDVLLFEATGPDEGRFRVVRTTRSLDEYFDAYRVEGPVPANLWDTVAEDLARDATPADALMPVYREAAASGER
;
A
#
# COMPACT_ATOMS: atom_id res chain seq x y z
N MET A 1 20.24 -14.94 -1.28
CA MET A 1 20.95 -13.70 -0.88
C MET A 1 21.03 -12.80 -2.09
N GLY A 2 20.62 -11.53 -1.98
CA GLY A 2 20.65 -10.56 -3.07
C GLY A 2 21.64 -9.43 -2.78
N ARG A 3 22.13 -8.76 -3.81
CA ARG A 3 22.96 -7.55 -3.68
C ARG A 3 22.17 -6.35 -4.17
N MET A 4 22.26 -5.24 -3.43
CA MET A 4 21.76 -3.94 -3.87
C MET A 4 22.59 -3.48 -5.08
N GLN A 5 21.92 -3.29 -6.21
CA GLN A 5 22.49 -2.73 -7.42
C GLN A 5 22.38 -1.20 -7.40
N ALA A 6 23.01 -0.55 -8.38
CA ALA A 6 22.86 0.89 -8.55
C ALA A 6 21.38 1.27 -8.69
N ARG A 7 21.03 2.49 -8.25
CA ARG A 7 19.65 3.02 -8.29
C ARG A 7 18.65 2.26 -7.41
N GLY A 8 19.10 1.54 -6.39
CA GLY A 8 18.21 0.89 -5.42
C GLY A 8 17.52 -0.37 -5.95
N GLN A 9 18.06 -0.99 -6.99
CA GLN A 9 17.50 -2.22 -7.55
C GLN A 9 18.00 -3.45 -6.78
N VAL A 10 17.12 -4.42 -6.54
CA VAL A 10 17.48 -5.72 -6.00
C VAL A 10 16.85 -6.81 -6.86
N THR A 11 17.61 -7.87 -7.12
CA THR A 11 17.08 -9.05 -7.81
C THR A 11 16.38 -9.96 -6.82
N ILE A 12 15.12 -10.30 -7.11
CA ILE A 12 14.38 -11.33 -6.38
C ILE A 12 14.83 -12.70 -6.91
N PRO A 13 15.39 -13.59 -6.06
CA PRO A 13 15.83 -14.93 -6.46
C PRO A 13 14.70 -15.75 -7.09
N ALA A 14 15.06 -16.68 -7.99
CA ALA A 14 14.09 -17.47 -8.74
C ALA A 14 13.15 -18.25 -7.83
N GLU A 15 13.68 -18.85 -6.76
CA GLU A 15 12.91 -19.66 -5.82
C GLU A 15 11.83 -18.84 -5.11
N VAL A 16 12.15 -17.58 -4.80
CA VAL A 16 11.21 -16.64 -4.17
C VAL A 16 10.14 -16.18 -5.17
N ARG A 17 10.53 -15.91 -6.42
CA ARG A 17 9.55 -15.55 -7.47
C ARG A 17 8.57 -16.68 -7.74
N GLU A 18 9.05 -17.91 -7.85
CA GLU A 18 8.23 -19.09 -8.09
C GLU A 18 7.28 -19.36 -6.92
N ALA A 19 7.79 -19.32 -5.68
CA ALA A 19 6.97 -19.54 -4.49
C ALA A 19 5.85 -18.49 -4.32
N LEU A 20 6.11 -17.25 -4.75
CA LEU A 20 5.14 -16.14 -4.66
C LEU A 20 4.33 -15.92 -5.95
N GLY A 21 4.64 -16.67 -7.02
CA GLY A 21 4.01 -16.51 -8.33
C GLY A 21 4.25 -15.14 -8.99
N ILE A 22 5.42 -14.53 -8.76
CA ILE A 22 5.78 -13.20 -9.28
C ILE A 22 6.10 -13.29 -10.77
N GLN A 23 5.43 -12.46 -11.57
CA GLN A 23 5.66 -12.33 -13.01
C GLN A 23 6.28 -10.97 -13.37
N PRO A 24 6.97 -10.85 -14.52
CA PRO A 24 7.42 -9.56 -15.03
C PRO A 24 6.24 -8.59 -15.18
N GLY A 25 6.37 -7.40 -14.59
CA GLY A 25 5.32 -6.38 -14.60
C GLY A 25 4.48 -6.31 -13.32
N ASP A 26 4.61 -7.29 -12.43
CA ASP A 26 3.95 -7.24 -11.12
C ASP A 26 4.43 -6.06 -10.28
N VAL A 27 3.49 -5.45 -9.55
CA VAL A 27 3.77 -4.36 -8.61
C VAL A 27 4.08 -4.96 -7.24
N LEU A 28 5.13 -4.46 -6.59
CA LEU A 28 5.53 -4.88 -5.25
C LEU A 28 5.37 -3.71 -4.29
N LEU A 29 4.63 -3.91 -3.21
CA LEU A 29 4.55 -2.98 -2.09
C LEU A 29 5.65 -3.35 -1.11
N PHE A 30 6.54 -2.39 -0.80
CA PHE A 30 7.59 -2.54 0.20
C PHE A 30 7.20 -1.81 1.48
N GLU A 31 7.41 -2.46 2.62
CA GLU A 31 7.14 -1.90 3.94
C GLU A 31 8.36 -2.12 4.83
N ALA A 32 8.83 -1.06 5.49
CA ALA A 32 9.84 -1.19 6.54
C ALA A 32 9.17 -1.73 7.81
N THR A 33 9.72 -2.78 8.39
CA THR A 33 9.27 -3.35 9.67
C THR A 33 10.26 -3.08 10.81
N GLY A 34 11.46 -2.59 10.49
CA GLY A 34 12.48 -2.14 11.44
C GLY A 34 13.68 -1.49 10.72
N PRO A 35 14.75 -1.14 11.47
CA PRO A 35 15.93 -0.48 10.91
C PRO A 35 16.63 -1.26 9.78
N ASP A 36 16.67 -2.59 9.91
CA ASP A 36 17.33 -3.50 8.96
C ASP A 36 16.37 -4.59 8.43
N GLU A 37 15.08 -4.41 8.67
CA GLU A 37 14.06 -5.37 8.30
C GLU A 37 12.97 -4.69 7.48
N GLY A 38 12.60 -5.35 6.39
CA GLY A 38 11.45 -4.96 5.60
C GLY A 38 10.78 -6.20 5.04
N ARG A 39 9.53 -6.03 4.65
CA ARG A 39 8.76 -7.03 3.92
C ARG A 39 8.32 -6.44 2.59
N PHE A 40 8.04 -7.32 1.65
CA PHE A 40 7.34 -6.92 0.44
C PHE A 40 6.16 -7.83 0.18
N ARG A 41 5.16 -7.31 -0.51
CA ARG A 41 3.96 -8.04 -0.92
C ARG A 41 3.70 -7.79 -2.40
N VAL A 42 3.26 -8.84 -3.10
CA VAL A 42 2.84 -8.74 -4.49
C VAL A 42 1.46 -8.09 -4.54
N VAL A 43 1.35 -6.95 -5.20
CA VAL A 43 0.08 -6.28 -5.46
C VAL A 43 -0.41 -6.76 -6.82
N ARG A 44 -1.36 -7.70 -6.80
CA ARG A 44 -2.00 -8.21 -8.01
C ARG A 44 -3.03 -7.18 -8.49
N THR A 45 -2.57 -6.24 -9.30
CA THR A 45 -3.42 -5.18 -9.91
C THR A 45 -4.28 -5.70 -11.06
N THR A 46 -4.01 -6.92 -11.54
CA THR A 46 -4.72 -7.57 -12.65
C THR A 46 -5.88 -8.46 -12.22
N ARG A 47 -6.23 -8.49 -10.93
CA ARG A 47 -7.41 -9.23 -10.50
C ARG A 47 -8.64 -8.73 -11.24
N SER A 48 -9.49 -9.64 -11.68
CA SER A 48 -10.82 -9.23 -12.14
C SER A 48 -11.55 -8.54 -10.98
N LEU A 49 -12.52 -7.69 -11.31
CA LEU A 49 -13.34 -7.04 -10.28
C LEU A 49 -14.02 -8.09 -9.38
N ASP A 50 -14.39 -9.24 -9.95
CA ASP A 50 -14.95 -10.38 -9.23
C ASP A 50 -13.94 -10.97 -8.23
N GLU A 51 -12.70 -11.23 -8.64
CA GLU A 51 -11.63 -11.73 -7.76
C GLU A 51 -11.27 -10.74 -6.64
N TYR A 52 -11.47 -9.45 -6.88
CA TYR A 52 -11.33 -8.42 -5.86
C TYR A 52 -12.48 -8.50 -4.85
N PHE A 53 -13.74 -8.50 -5.31
CA PHE A 53 -14.89 -8.58 -4.41
C PHE A 53 -14.93 -9.87 -3.60
N ASP A 54 -14.56 -11.01 -4.19
CA ASP A 54 -14.49 -12.29 -3.47
C ASP A 54 -13.41 -12.27 -2.38
N ALA A 55 -12.23 -11.69 -2.66
CA ALA A 55 -11.13 -11.65 -1.70
C ALA A 55 -11.37 -10.70 -0.51
N TYR A 56 -12.20 -9.67 -0.69
CA TYR A 56 -12.50 -8.66 0.33
C TYR A 56 -13.95 -8.71 0.83
N ARG A 57 -14.63 -9.84 0.60
CA ARG A 57 -15.99 -10.05 1.10
C ARG A 57 -15.99 -10.10 2.61
N VAL A 58 -16.70 -9.17 3.24
CA VAL A 58 -16.96 -9.21 4.69
C VAL A 58 -18.20 -10.07 4.92
N GLU A 59 -18.07 -11.07 5.78
CA GLU A 59 -19.23 -11.85 6.22
C GLU A 59 -20.00 -11.12 7.32
N GLY A 60 -21.33 -11.12 7.21
CA GLY A 60 -22.22 -10.50 8.17
C GLY A 60 -22.67 -9.09 7.77
N PRO A 61 -23.56 -8.48 8.58
CA PRO A 61 -24.09 -7.16 8.30
C PRO A 61 -22.99 -6.11 8.39
N VAL A 62 -22.98 -5.18 7.44
CA VAL A 62 -22.16 -3.97 7.53
C VAL A 62 -22.57 -3.21 8.80
N PRO A 63 -21.63 -2.91 9.72
CA PRO A 63 -21.95 -2.18 10.94
C PRO A 63 -22.58 -0.83 10.62
N ALA A 64 -23.63 -0.46 11.36
CA ALA A 64 -24.34 0.80 11.14
C ALA A 64 -23.44 2.04 11.31
N ASN A 65 -22.41 1.93 12.16
CA ASN A 65 -21.44 2.97 12.46
C ASN A 65 -20.14 2.86 11.64
N LEU A 66 -20.10 2.02 10.59
CA LEU A 66 -18.88 1.81 9.80
C LEU A 66 -18.27 3.15 9.32
N TRP A 67 -19.11 4.06 8.83
CA TRP A 67 -18.66 5.34 8.31
C TRP A 67 -18.09 6.26 9.38
N ASP A 68 -18.64 6.22 10.60
CA ASP A 68 -18.10 6.99 11.73
C ASP A 68 -16.71 6.48 12.10
N THR A 69 -16.53 5.15 12.18
CA THR A 69 -15.23 4.52 12.46
C THR A 69 -14.20 4.83 11.37
N VAL A 70 -14.57 4.76 10.09
CA VAL A 70 -13.67 5.12 8.99
C VAL A 70 -13.29 6.59 9.05
N ALA A 71 -14.23 7.48 9.38
CA ALA A 71 -13.95 8.91 9.51
C ALA A 71 -12.98 9.20 10.68
N GLU A 72 -13.15 8.53 11.81
CA GLU A 72 -12.26 8.64 12.96
C GLU A 72 -10.84 8.14 12.65
N ASP A 73 -10.72 7.00 11.96
CA ASP A 73 -9.43 6.44 11.54
C ASP A 73 -8.73 7.36 10.55
N LEU A 74 -9.45 7.86 9.54
CA LEU A 74 -8.90 8.82 8.59
C LEU A 74 -8.47 10.13 9.27
N ALA A 75 -9.22 10.62 10.24
CA ALA A 75 -8.86 11.81 11.00
C ALA A 75 -7.60 11.59 11.87
N ARG A 76 -7.39 10.37 12.37
CA ARG A 76 -6.20 9.99 13.13
C ARG A 76 -4.95 9.89 12.26
N ASP A 77 -5.10 9.32 11.08
CA ASP A 77 -4.01 9.08 10.13
C ASP A 77 -3.75 10.28 9.20
N ALA A 78 -4.63 11.28 9.22
CA ALA A 78 -4.41 12.54 8.53
C ALA A 78 -3.12 13.20 9.04
N THR A 79 -2.07 13.13 8.22
CA THR A 79 -0.84 13.90 8.45
C THR A 79 -1.22 15.37 8.57
N PRO A 80 -0.91 16.05 9.69
CA PRO A 80 -1.29 17.44 9.84
C PRO A 80 -0.56 18.27 8.77
N ALA A 81 -1.21 19.33 8.27
CA ALA A 81 -0.76 20.02 7.05
C ALA A 81 0.67 20.60 7.16
N ASP A 82 1.11 20.90 8.38
CA ASP A 82 2.46 21.33 8.71
C ASP A 82 3.52 20.22 8.56
N ALA A 83 3.13 18.95 8.71
CA ALA A 83 3.96 17.77 8.48
C ALA A 83 3.99 17.31 7.01
N LEU A 84 3.20 17.91 6.11
CA LEU A 84 3.30 17.66 4.67
C LEU A 84 4.59 18.26 4.09
N MET A 85 5.22 17.51 3.17
CA MET A 85 6.32 18.02 2.36
C MET A 85 5.87 19.31 1.65
N PRO A 86 6.75 20.33 1.50
CA PRO A 86 6.36 21.68 1.08
C PRO A 86 5.48 21.75 -0.18
N VAL A 87 5.71 20.85 -1.14
CA VAL A 87 4.97 20.77 -2.41
C VAL A 87 3.48 20.43 -2.21
N TYR A 88 3.13 19.69 -1.16
CA TYR A 88 1.73 19.31 -0.87
C TYR A 88 1.00 20.34 -0.01
N ARG A 89 1.70 21.27 0.64
CA ARG A 89 1.08 22.37 1.41
C ARG A 89 0.38 23.39 0.52
N GLU A 90 1.00 23.75 -0.60
CA GLU A 90 0.46 24.72 -1.57
C GLU A 90 -0.81 24.20 -2.26
N ALA A 91 -0.87 22.89 -2.54
CA ALA A 91 -2.03 22.25 -3.16
C ALA A 91 -3.23 22.19 -2.19
N ALA A 92 -3.00 21.89 -0.91
CA ALA A 92 -4.04 21.86 0.11
C ALA A 92 -4.63 23.26 0.38
N ALA A 93 -3.81 24.32 0.37
CA ALA A 93 -4.26 25.70 0.58
C ALA A 93 -5.04 26.28 -0.62
N SER A 94 -4.96 25.67 -1.80
CA SER A 94 -5.62 26.16 -3.01
C SER A 94 -7.01 25.56 -3.25
N GLY A 95 -7.45 24.63 -2.40
CA GLY A 95 -8.74 23.91 -2.51
C GLY A 95 -9.95 24.62 -1.88
N GLU A 96 -9.75 25.73 -1.17
CA GLU A 96 -10.84 26.54 -0.59
C GLU A 96 -11.08 27.80 -1.44
N ARG A 97 -11.86 27.67 -2.52
CA ARG A 97 -12.62 28.78 -3.12
C ARG A 97 -13.89 28.29 -3.77
#